data_AF-A0A935NG15-F1
#
_entry.id   AF-A0A935NG15-F1
#
_cell.length_a   1.000
_cell.length_b   1.000
_cell.length_c   1.000
_cell.angle_alpha   90.00
_cell.angle_beta   90.00
_cell.angle_gamma   90.00
#
_symmetry.space_group_name_H-M   'P 1'
#
loop_
_entity.id
_entity.type
_entity.pdbx_description
1 polymer ?
#
loop_
_entity_poly.entity_id
_entity_poly.type
_entity_poly.pdbx_seq_one_letter_code
_entity_poly.pdbx_strand_id
1 'polypeptide(L)'
;MDSFVPKKPRNGKDNFHKEAYDTYEKSPETYRRDRKPNSRFNQFPEDNESPKFKKAATYNKKQNPSSDFGLPTESKLQSKKEESYGGQKEYIAKNHIWVNNHYDANNEFNDLFGENGMRLNKYVANAGVCARRKADELIAKGSVQVNGKVVVEMGHRVMPSDTVTFEGRVLNPEPRVYVLLNKPKNYITTTDDERERHTVMELVSDASPYRLYPVGRLDRDTTGLLLLTNDGELAQKLAHPSKELRKVYQITLDKPIAKKHLEQIAQGVELEDGLVPIRELECLNAERTLIELQIHIGRNRVVRRLFEHLGYQVVKLDRVAYGGLTKKGIERGKWRYLNPKEIIFLKYKS
;
A
#
# COMPACT_ATOMS: atom_id res chain seq x y z
N MET A 1 39.04 -76.65 5.93
CA MET A 1 37.73 -76.15 6.38
C MET A 1 37.52 -74.81 5.69
N ASP A 2 37.16 -74.83 4.41
CA ASP A 2 35.76 -74.95 3.94
C ASP A 2 34.96 -73.75 4.46
N SER A 3 34.30 -72.91 3.68
CA SER A 3 33.80 -73.05 2.31
C SER A 3 33.06 -71.76 1.94
N PHE A 4 32.83 -71.59 0.63
CA PHE A 4 31.60 -71.07 0.03
C PHE A 4 31.09 -69.64 0.34
N VAL A 5 31.10 -68.83 -0.72
CA VAL A 5 30.17 -67.71 -0.98
C VAL A 5 28.73 -68.25 -1.04
N PRO A 6 27.71 -67.47 -0.64
CA PRO A 6 26.74 -67.11 -1.67
C PRO A 6 26.19 -65.67 -1.61
N LYS A 7 25.64 -65.32 -2.77
CA LYS A 7 24.99 -64.09 -3.20
C LYS A 7 23.63 -63.83 -2.50
N LYS A 8 23.21 -62.55 -2.57
CA LYS A 8 21.91 -61.92 -2.23
C LYS A 8 20.65 -62.71 -2.63
N PRO A 9 19.51 -62.43 -1.95
CA PRO A 9 18.30 -61.93 -2.62
C PRO A 9 17.74 -60.67 -1.91
N ARG A 10 17.29 -59.61 -2.59
CA ARG A 10 16.08 -59.36 -3.43
C ARG A 10 14.77 -59.13 -2.64
N ASN A 11 14.26 -57.91 -2.86
CA ASN A 11 12.87 -57.47 -2.95
C ASN A 11 12.02 -57.17 -1.70
N GLY A 12 11.66 -55.88 -1.63
CA GLY A 12 10.40 -55.39 -1.11
C GLY A 12 10.22 -53.88 -1.32
N LYS A 13 9.91 -53.49 -2.57
CA LYS A 13 9.01 -52.36 -3.00
C LYS A 13 9.40 -50.92 -2.56
N ASP A 14 9.45 -49.87 -3.38
CA ASP A 14 8.88 -49.59 -4.70
C ASP A 14 9.77 -48.66 -5.53
N ASN A 15 9.76 -48.90 -6.84
CA ASN A 15 10.26 -48.05 -7.92
C ASN A 15 9.43 -46.75 -7.99
N PHE A 16 9.86 -45.60 -8.53
CA PHE A 16 10.51 -45.40 -9.81
C PHE A 16 11.23 -44.03 -9.84
N HIS A 17 12.31 -44.04 -10.60
CA HIS A 17 13.25 -42.98 -10.87
C HIS A 17 12.76 -41.99 -11.95
N LYS A 18 13.21 -40.73 -11.78
CA LYS A 18 13.79 -39.81 -12.79
C LYS A 18 12.96 -39.21 -13.93
N GLU A 19 13.22 -37.90 -14.03
CA GLU A 19 13.45 -37.08 -15.22
C GLU A 19 12.25 -36.74 -16.11
N ALA A 20 11.91 -35.44 -16.17
CA ALA A 20 12.05 -34.66 -17.40
C ALA A 20 11.69 -33.19 -17.15
N TYR A 21 12.69 -32.32 -17.13
CA TYR A 21 12.57 -30.99 -17.72
C TYR A 21 12.43 -31.21 -19.23
N ASP A 22 11.21 -31.19 -19.76
CA ASP A 22 10.92 -30.95 -21.19
C ASP A 22 9.40 -31.00 -21.40
N THR A 23 8.78 -29.86 -21.72
CA THR A 23 7.67 -29.78 -22.68
C THR A 23 7.31 -28.31 -22.94
N TYR A 24 8.10 -27.68 -23.80
CA TYR A 24 7.61 -26.66 -24.72
C TYR A 24 7.70 -27.23 -26.14
N GLU A 25 6.74 -26.82 -26.98
CA GLU A 25 6.59 -27.05 -28.42
C GLU A 25 5.87 -28.32 -28.90
N LYS A 26 4.56 -28.17 -29.13
CA LYS A 26 3.94 -28.47 -30.44
C LYS A 26 2.86 -27.41 -30.75
N SER A 27 3.05 -26.66 -31.84
CA SER A 27 2.02 -25.96 -32.60
C SER A 27 1.76 -26.75 -33.91
N PRO A 28 0.71 -26.50 -34.74
CA PRO A 28 -0.24 -25.38 -34.74
C PRO A 28 -1.73 -25.79 -34.93
N GLU A 29 -2.59 -24.76 -34.98
CA GLU A 29 -3.89 -24.69 -35.68
C GLU A 29 -5.18 -24.66 -34.86
N THR A 30 -5.92 -23.57 -35.12
CA THR A 30 -7.36 -23.34 -34.91
C THR A 30 -7.87 -23.21 -33.48
N TYR A 31 -7.98 -21.96 -33.00
CA TYR A 31 -9.24 -21.41 -32.48
C TYR A 31 -9.24 -19.89 -32.65
N ARG A 32 -9.49 -19.45 -33.89
CA ARG A 32 -10.32 -18.25 -34.11
C ARG A 32 -11.74 -18.65 -33.73
N ARG A 33 -12.34 -17.97 -32.73
CA ARG A 33 -13.78 -17.69 -32.67
C ARG A 33 -14.06 -16.61 -31.62
N ASP A 34 -14.38 -15.42 -32.13
CA ASP A 34 -15.43 -14.52 -31.68
C ASP A 34 -15.58 -14.31 -30.16
N ARG A 35 -14.96 -13.26 -29.64
CA ARG A 35 -15.51 -12.52 -28.50
C ARG A 35 -15.60 -11.05 -28.83
N LYS A 36 -16.84 -10.56 -28.94
CA LYS A 36 -17.22 -9.15 -29.00
C LYS A 36 -16.55 -8.37 -27.85
N PRO A 37 -16.20 -7.09 -28.03
CA PRO A 37 -15.59 -6.28 -26.99
C PRO A 37 -16.59 -6.11 -25.86
N ASN A 38 -16.31 -6.68 -24.69
CA ASN A 38 -17.17 -6.52 -23.53
C ASN A 38 -16.64 -5.35 -22.70
N SER A 39 -17.25 -4.18 -22.88
CA SER A 39 -17.07 -3.02 -22.02
C SER A 39 -17.55 -3.35 -20.60
N ARG A 40 -16.66 -3.83 -19.73
CA ARG A 40 -16.92 -3.99 -18.29
C ARG A 40 -15.93 -3.17 -17.48
N PHE A 41 -15.89 -1.88 -17.76
CA PHE A 41 -15.20 -0.87 -16.94
C PHE A 41 -16.26 -0.10 -16.14
N ASN A 42 -16.76 -0.73 -15.07
CA ASN A 42 -17.49 -0.15 -13.93
C ASN A 42 -18.33 -1.23 -13.26
N GLN A 43 -17.85 -1.84 -12.19
CA GLN A 43 -18.73 -2.50 -11.22
C GLN A 43 -18.31 -2.14 -9.79
N PHE A 44 -18.59 -0.89 -9.43
CA PHE A 44 -19.09 -0.61 -8.09
C PHE A 44 -20.63 -0.50 -8.20
N PRO A 45 -21.43 -1.01 -7.26
CA PRO A 45 -22.87 -0.74 -7.26
C PRO A 45 -23.10 0.77 -7.12
N GLU A 46 -23.83 1.36 -8.06
CA GLU A 46 -24.31 2.73 -7.96
C GLU A 46 -25.56 2.75 -7.08
N ASP A 47 -25.42 3.24 -5.85
CA ASP A 47 -26.58 3.57 -5.02
C ASP A 47 -27.04 4.99 -5.41
N ASN A 48 -28.13 5.04 -6.16
CA ASN A 48 -28.90 6.23 -6.51
C ASN A 48 -29.50 6.85 -5.25
N GLU A 49 -28.93 7.95 -4.76
CA GLU A 49 -29.69 9.00 -4.07
C GLU A 49 -28.82 10.26 -3.93
N SER A 50 -29.15 11.31 -4.68
CA SER A 50 -28.49 12.61 -4.60
C SER A 50 -29.26 13.55 -3.66
N PRO A 51 -28.67 14.08 -2.58
CA PRO A 51 -29.26 15.21 -1.87
C PRO A 51 -28.95 16.52 -2.63
N LYS A 52 -30.02 17.25 -2.98
CA LYS A 52 -29.98 18.55 -3.66
C LYS A 52 -29.34 19.62 -2.77
N PHE A 53 -28.27 20.27 -3.23
CA PHE A 53 -27.66 21.43 -2.56
C PHE A 53 -28.52 22.70 -2.73
N LYS A 54 -28.84 23.38 -1.61
CA LYS A 54 -29.36 24.76 -1.61
C LYS A 54 -28.20 25.76 -1.69
N LYS A 55 -28.45 26.84 -2.45
CA LYS A 55 -27.50 27.88 -2.86
C LYS A 55 -26.82 28.61 -1.69
N ALA A 56 -25.56 28.96 -1.93
CA ALA A 56 -24.66 29.70 -1.05
C ALA A 56 -25.19 31.11 -0.69
N ALA A 57 -25.01 31.48 0.58
CA ALA A 57 -25.16 32.85 1.05
C ALA A 57 -23.79 33.55 1.15
N THR A 58 -23.83 34.81 0.79
CA THR A 58 -22.81 35.82 0.51
C THR A 58 -21.74 35.99 1.60
N TYR A 59 -20.48 36.05 1.14
CA TYR A 59 -19.28 36.35 1.94
C TYR A 59 -19.25 37.84 2.31
N ASN A 60 -19.21 38.17 3.61
CA ASN A 60 -19.10 39.55 4.07
C ASN A 60 -17.71 39.83 4.66
N LYS A 61 -17.03 40.79 4.05
CA LYS A 61 -15.66 41.25 4.29
C LYS A 61 -15.66 42.25 5.45
N LYS A 62 -15.04 41.94 6.59
CA LYS A 62 -14.66 42.95 7.59
C LYS A 62 -13.25 42.72 8.18
N GLN A 63 -12.41 43.71 7.90
CA GLN A 63 -11.41 44.39 8.74
C GLN A 63 -10.25 43.59 9.37
N ASN A 64 -9.05 43.85 8.85
CA ASN A 64 -7.77 43.73 9.57
C ASN A 64 -7.63 44.90 10.57
N PRO A 65 -7.02 44.67 11.74
CA PRO A 65 -6.11 45.61 12.36
C PRO A 65 -4.65 45.15 12.23
N SER A 66 -3.78 46.15 12.19
CA SER A 66 -2.36 46.12 11.90
C SER A 66 -1.47 45.62 13.05
N SER A 67 -0.27 45.17 12.65
CA SER A 67 1.04 45.33 13.32
C SER A 67 1.16 44.93 14.80
N ASP A 68 1.75 43.76 15.06
CA ASP A 68 2.97 43.69 15.89
C ASP A 68 3.72 42.37 15.63
N PHE A 69 5.02 42.46 15.35
CA PHE A 69 5.90 41.33 15.04
C PHE A 69 6.50 40.80 16.35
N GLY A 70 5.79 39.87 16.99
CA GLY A 70 6.30 39.11 18.14
C GLY A 70 6.50 37.65 17.76
N LEU A 71 7.75 37.19 17.64
CA LEU A 71 8.07 35.76 17.56
C LEU A 71 7.53 35.06 18.83
N PRO A 72 6.73 33.98 18.73
CA PRO A 72 6.23 33.29 19.89
C PRO A 72 7.36 32.51 20.58
N THR A 73 7.49 32.69 21.88
CA THR A 73 8.35 31.86 22.75
C THR A 73 7.92 30.38 22.72
N GLU A 74 8.88 29.47 22.87
CA GLU A 74 8.72 28.01 22.72
C GLU A 74 7.54 27.40 23.50
N SER A 75 7.16 28.00 24.64
CA SER A 75 6.02 27.55 25.45
C SER A 75 4.65 27.77 24.77
N LYS A 76 4.50 28.84 23.98
CA LYS A 76 3.25 29.11 23.21
C LYS A 76 3.12 28.24 21.94
N LEU A 77 4.24 27.68 21.47
CA LEU A 77 4.26 26.70 20.37
C LEU A 77 3.84 25.30 20.85
N GLN A 78 4.20 24.91 22.07
CA GLN A 78 3.75 23.65 22.69
C GLN A 78 2.25 23.66 23.02
N SER A 79 1.73 24.74 23.61
CA SER A 79 0.30 24.82 23.96
C SER A 79 -0.62 24.86 22.72
N LYS A 80 -0.21 25.57 21.66
CA LYS A 80 -0.92 25.54 20.36
C LYS A 80 -0.85 24.18 19.66
N LYS A 81 0.26 23.43 19.82
CA LYS A 81 0.34 22.04 19.36
C LYS A 81 -0.67 21.17 20.11
N GLU A 82 -0.76 21.28 21.43
CA GLU A 82 -1.68 20.46 22.23
C GLU A 82 -3.16 20.77 21.96
N GLU A 83 -3.56 22.05 21.81
CA GLU A 83 -4.92 22.43 21.41
C GLU A 83 -5.27 22.01 19.97
N SER A 84 -4.32 22.15 19.03
CA SER A 84 -4.49 21.67 17.64
C SER A 84 -4.61 20.14 17.59
N TYR A 85 -3.85 19.43 18.41
CA TYR A 85 -3.91 17.96 18.55
C TYR A 85 -5.24 17.51 19.17
N GLY A 86 -5.78 18.26 20.13
CA GLY A 86 -7.09 17.99 20.73
C GLY A 86 -8.22 18.09 19.71
N GLY A 87 -8.27 19.18 18.94
CA GLY A 87 -9.28 19.40 17.91
C GLY A 87 -9.20 18.43 16.72
N GLN A 88 -7.99 18.07 16.28
CA GLN A 88 -7.79 17.04 15.25
C GLN A 88 -8.18 15.64 15.76
N LYS A 89 -7.83 15.28 17.00
CA LYS A 89 -8.29 14.03 17.61
C LYS A 89 -9.82 13.96 17.71
N GLU A 90 -10.49 15.07 18.00
CA GLU A 90 -11.96 15.11 18.10
C GLU A 90 -12.67 15.06 16.74
N TYR A 91 -12.15 15.75 15.71
CA TYR A 91 -12.65 15.66 14.33
C TYR A 91 -12.44 14.26 13.74
N ILE A 92 -11.27 13.68 13.97
CA ILE A 92 -10.93 12.34 13.53
C ILE A 92 -11.75 11.34 14.33
N ALA A 93 -11.93 11.50 15.64
CA ALA A 93 -12.87 10.68 16.41
C ALA A 93 -14.30 10.78 15.86
N LYS A 94 -14.83 11.96 15.54
CA LYS A 94 -16.20 12.10 14.98
C LYS A 94 -16.36 11.43 13.62
N ASN A 95 -15.36 11.53 12.73
CA ASN A 95 -15.39 10.87 11.42
C ASN A 95 -15.00 9.38 11.48
N HIS A 96 -14.13 8.96 12.40
CA HIS A 96 -13.80 7.55 12.68
C HIS A 96 -14.92 6.85 13.42
N ILE A 97 -15.66 7.51 14.31
CA ILE A 97 -16.87 6.97 14.94
C ILE A 97 -17.89 6.63 13.84
N TRP A 98 -17.94 7.39 12.74
CA TRP A 98 -18.79 7.02 11.60
C TRP A 98 -18.33 5.74 10.88
N VAL A 99 -17.01 5.55 10.71
CA VAL A 99 -16.40 4.33 10.13
C VAL A 99 -16.52 3.13 11.07
N ASN A 100 -16.27 3.32 12.38
CA ASN A 100 -16.34 2.31 13.43
C ASN A 100 -17.78 1.93 13.79
N ASN A 101 -18.77 2.83 13.68
CA ASN A 101 -20.18 2.47 13.91
C ASN A 101 -20.72 1.46 12.89
N HIS A 102 -20.01 1.24 11.78
CA HIS A 102 -20.33 0.21 10.78
C HIS A 102 -19.30 -0.93 10.75
N TYR A 103 -18.28 -0.91 11.60
CA TYR A 103 -17.19 -1.89 11.65
C TYR A 103 -16.82 -2.18 13.11
N ASP A 104 -17.14 -3.40 13.55
CA ASP A 104 -16.99 -3.86 14.93
C ASP A 104 -15.53 -3.80 15.42
N ALA A 105 -15.19 -2.72 16.12
CA ALA A 105 -13.85 -2.44 16.63
C ALA A 105 -13.37 -3.50 17.64
N ASN A 106 -14.29 -4.22 18.30
CA ASN A 106 -13.95 -5.28 19.23
C ASN A 106 -13.46 -6.55 18.51
N ASN A 107 -14.00 -6.84 17.32
CA ASN A 107 -13.55 -7.97 16.50
C ASN A 107 -12.14 -7.73 15.94
N GLU A 108 -11.84 -6.50 15.48
CA GLU A 108 -10.50 -6.19 14.97
C GLU A 108 -9.41 -6.24 16.06
N PHE A 109 -9.73 -5.90 17.32
CA PHE A 109 -8.78 -6.00 18.42
C PHE A 109 -8.41 -7.46 18.71
N ASN A 110 -9.36 -8.39 18.69
CA ASN A 110 -9.04 -9.80 18.85
C ASN A 110 -8.34 -10.39 17.63
N ASP A 111 -8.72 -9.99 16.41
CA ASP A 111 -8.05 -10.42 15.17
C ASP A 111 -6.56 -10.04 15.11
N LEU A 112 -6.16 -8.97 15.80
CA LEU A 112 -4.75 -8.57 15.92
C LEU A 112 -3.90 -9.62 16.65
N PHE A 113 -4.52 -10.41 17.51
CA PHE A 113 -3.91 -11.50 18.26
C PHE A 113 -4.34 -12.82 17.61
N GLY A 114 -3.49 -13.40 16.76
CA GLY A 114 -3.71 -14.78 16.32
C GLY A 114 -3.76 -15.75 17.51
N GLU A 115 -4.04 -17.04 17.27
CA GLU A 115 -4.24 -18.05 18.35
C GLU A 115 -3.12 -18.08 19.41
N ASN A 116 -1.90 -17.68 19.04
CA ASN A 116 -0.72 -17.66 19.92
C ASN A 116 -0.36 -16.27 20.45
N GLY A 117 -1.22 -15.26 20.35
CA GLY A 117 -0.95 -13.88 20.75
C GLY A 117 -0.05 -13.09 19.78
N MET A 118 0.11 -11.79 20.05
CA MET A 118 0.89 -10.86 19.25
C MET A 118 2.31 -10.71 19.78
N ARG A 119 3.34 -10.66 18.92
CA ARG A 119 4.70 -10.32 19.37
C ARG A 119 4.74 -8.93 20.00
N LEU A 120 5.43 -8.80 21.14
CA LEU A 120 5.52 -7.54 21.91
C LEU A 120 6.05 -6.38 21.07
N ASN A 121 7.06 -6.62 20.23
CA ASN A 121 7.60 -5.58 19.33
C ASN A 121 6.57 -5.03 18.33
N LYS A 122 5.64 -5.87 17.88
CA LYS A 122 4.55 -5.51 16.99
C LYS A 122 3.47 -4.76 17.77
N TYR A 123 3.17 -5.19 19.00
CA TYR A 123 2.22 -4.49 19.86
C TYR A 123 2.68 -3.05 20.16
N VAL A 124 3.93 -2.90 20.58
CA VAL A 124 4.55 -1.59 20.84
C VAL A 124 4.55 -0.70 19.58
N ALA A 125 4.83 -1.27 18.41
CA ALA A 125 4.78 -0.54 17.15
C ALA A 125 3.34 -0.13 16.75
N ASN A 126 2.37 -1.03 16.93
CA ASN A 126 0.95 -0.76 16.67
C ASN A 126 0.36 0.26 17.65
N ALA A 127 0.94 0.41 18.84
CA ALA A 127 0.62 1.46 19.80
C ALA A 127 1.27 2.82 19.48
N GLY A 128 1.94 2.95 18.32
CA GLY A 128 2.49 4.21 17.84
C GLY A 128 3.83 4.62 18.45
N VAL A 129 4.42 3.83 19.35
CA VAL A 129 5.64 4.21 20.09
C VAL A 129 6.83 4.42 19.15
N CYS A 130 7.08 3.46 18.26
CA CYS A 130 8.19 3.53 17.31
C CYS A 130 8.06 2.49 16.19
N ALA A 131 9.01 2.46 15.26
CA ALA A 131 9.09 1.40 14.27
C ALA A 131 9.39 0.04 14.94
N ARG A 132 8.93 -1.07 14.35
CA ARG A 132 9.08 -2.42 14.92
C ARG A 132 10.52 -2.80 15.32
N ARG A 133 11.51 -2.46 14.48
CA ARG A 133 12.93 -2.71 14.79
C ARG A 133 13.42 -1.87 15.98
N LYS A 134 12.92 -0.64 16.10
CA LYS A 134 13.23 0.21 17.25
C LYS A 134 12.55 -0.32 18.52
N ALA A 135 11.37 -0.91 18.39
CA ALA A 135 10.68 -1.55 19.50
C ALA A 135 11.50 -2.73 20.06
N ASP A 136 12.13 -3.53 19.19
CA ASP A 136 13.06 -4.58 19.62
C ASP A 136 14.22 -4.02 20.46
N GLU A 137 14.81 -2.89 20.06
CA GLU A 137 15.86 -2.23 20.85
C GLU A 137 15.35 -1.73 22.22
N LEU A 138 14.14 -1.19 22.27
CA LEU A 138 13.53 -0.72 23.53
C LEU A 138 13.20 -1.87 24.48
N ILE A 139 12.72 -2.99 23.94
CA ILE A 139 12.46 -4.22 24.71
C ILE A 139 13.78 -4.75 25.29
N ALA A 140 14.82 -4.88 24.46
CA ALA A 140 16.13 -5.34 24.91
C ALA A 140 16.75 -4.47 26.01
N LYS A 141 16.43 -3.17 26.04
CA LYS A 141 16.84 -2.22 27.08
C LYS A 141 16.00 -2.29 28.37
N GLY A 142 14.96 -3.12 28.42
CA GLY A 142 14.05 -3.24 29.56
C GLY A 142 13.10 -2.05 29.74
N SER A 143 12.86 -1.28 28.68
CA SER A 143 11.98 -0.10 28.73
C SER A 143 10.49 -0.44 28.64
N VAL A 144 10.15 -1.71 28.37
CA VAL A 144 8.78 -2.20 28.19
C VAL A 144 8.44 -3.21 29.28
N GLN A 145 7.25 -3.11 29.86
CA GLN A 145 6.74 -4.06 30.84
C GLN A 145 5.45 -4.72 30.34
N VAL A 146 5.24 -5.97 30.75
CA VAL A 146 4.00 -6.72 30.53
C VAL A 146 3.49 -7.18 31.89
N ASN A 147 2.26 -6.80 32.24
CA ASN A 147 1.64 -7.09 33.54
C ASN A 147 2.54 -6.68 34.73
N GLY A 148 3.19 -5.51 34.60
CA GLY A 148 4.08 -4.95 35.63
C GLY A 148 5.47 -5.59 35.71
N LYS A 149 5.81 -6.55 34.84
CA LYS A 149 7.14 -7.17 34.78
C LYS A 149 7.91 -6.67 33.58
N VAL A 150 9.16 -6.23 33.79
CA VAL A 150 10.07 -5.84 32.70
C VAL A 150 10.35 -7.04 31.81
N VAL A 151 10.12 -6.88 30.51
CA VAL A 151 10.38 -7.93 29.52
C VAL A 151 11.55 -7.50 28.65
N VAL A 152 12.59 -8.34 28.60
CA VAL A 152 13.77 -8.17 27.73
C VAL A 152 13.89 -9.27 26.68
N GLU A 153 13.02 -10.28 26.74
CA GLU A 153 13.06 -11.44 25.85
C GLU A 153 12.58 -11.07 24.45
N MET A 154 13.45 -11.30 23.47
CA MET A 154 13.13 -11.13 22.06
C MET A 154 12.11 -12.17 21.61
N GLY A 155 10.99 -11.71 21.06
CA GLY A 155 9.95 -12.61 20.57
C GLY A 155 8.86 -12.95 21.58
N HIS A 156 8.92 -12.39 22.79
CA HIS A 156 7.82 -12.43 23.75
C HIS A 156 6.48 -12.08 23.10
N ARG A 157 5.43 -12.80 23.49
CA ARG A 157 4.08 -12.63 22.95
C ARG A 157 3.14 -12.16 24.05
N VAL A 158 2.29 -11.21 23.68
CA VAL A 158 1.24 -10.65 24.53
C VAL A 158 -0.11 -11.15 24.05
N MET A 159 -1.00 -11.39 25.01
CA MET A 159 -2.40 -11.77 24.81
C MET A 159 -3.31 -10.55 24.93
N PRO A 160 -4.56 -10.61 24.43
CA PRO A 160 -5.53 -9.51 24.57
C PRO A 160 -5.77 -9.08 26.03
N SER A 161 -5.61 -9.99 26.99
CA SER A 161 -5.76 -9.75 28.42
C SER A 161 -4.55 -9.07 29.08
N ASP A 162 -3.41 -9.03 28.39
CA ASP A 162 -2.18 -8.50 28.98
C ASP A 162 -2.14 -6.97 28.93
N THR A 163 -1.63 -6.37 30.01
CA THR A 163 -1.38 -4.94 30.10
C THR A 163 0.07 -4.65 29.76
N VAL A 164 0.31 -3.99 28.63
CA VAL A 164 1.65 -3.55 28.21
C VAL A 164 1.87 -2.11 28.62
N THR A 165 3.01 -1.80 29.24
CA THR A 165 3.38 -0.43 29.60
C THR A 165 4.75 -0.04 29.04
N PHE A 166 4.91 1.24 28.72
CA PHE A 166 6.16 1.86 28.32
C PHE A 166 6.27 3.22 29.02
N GLU A 167 7.40 3.46 29.69
CA GLU A 167 7.64 4.69 30.48
C GLU A 167 6.50 5.01 31.47
N GLY A 168 5.94 3.98 32.10
CA GLY A 168 4.85 4.11 33.09
C GLY A 168 3.45 4.35 32.50
N ARG A 169 3.30 4.39 31.17
CA ARG A 169 2.00 4.54 30.50
C ARG A 169 1.52 3.22 29.93
N VAL A 170 0.23 2.92 30.10
CA VAL A 170 -0.42 1.79 29.44
C VAL A 170 -0.49 2.06 27.94
N LEU A 171 0.03 1.12 27.15
CA LEU A 171 -0.02 1.17 25.70
C LEU A 171 -1.33 0.54 25.23
N ASN A 172 -2.01 1.21 24.30
CA ASN A 172 -3.13 0.66 23.58
C ASN A 172 -2.82 0.74 22.07
N PRO A 173 -3.13 -0.29 21.27
CA PRO A 173 -2.98 -0.21 19.82
C PRO A 173 -3.78 0.96 19.24
N GLU A 174 -3.19 1.68 18.30
CA GLU A 174 -3.85 2.78 17.61
C GLU A 174 -4.94 2.25 16.67
N PRO A 175 -6.06 2.98 16.50
CA PRO A 175 -7.05 2.69 15.47
C PRO A 175 -6.41 2.62 14.07
N ARG A 176 -6.86 1.66 13.25
CA ARG A 176 -6.36 1.51 11.88
C ARG A 176 -6.88 2.64 10.98
N VAL A 177 -5.97 3.28 10.26
CA VAL A 177 -6.26 4.39 9.34
C VAL A 177 -5.81 4.01 7.95
N TYR A 178 -6.64 4.29 6.93
CA TYR A 178 -6.34 4.02 5.53
C TYR A 178 -6.60 5.27 4.69
N VAL A 179 -5.54 5.82 4.11
CA VAL A 179 -5.56 7.07 3.35
C VAL A 179 -5.12 6.79 1.92
N LEU A 180 -5.94 7.19 0.95
CA LEU A 180 -5.60 7.14 -0.46
C LEU A 180 -5.19 8.54 -0.92
N LEU A 181 -3.91 8.70 -1.23
CA LEU A 181 -3.32 9.92 -1.75
C LEU A 181 -3.26 9.89 -3.27
N ASN A 182 -3.67 10.98 -3.94
CA ASN A 182 -3.36 11.19 -5.34
C ASN A 182 -2.05 12.00 -5.46
N LYS A 183 -0.92 11.30 -5.39
CA LYS A 183 0.42 11.88 -5.27
C LYS A 183 0.76 12.83 -6.46
N PRO A 184 1.22 14.06 -6.19
CA PRO A 184 1.76 14.97 -7.19
C PRO A 184 3.21 14.64 -7.59
N LYS A 185 3.65 15.26 -8.68
CA LYS A 185 5.05 15.19 -9.12
C LYS A 185 5.95 15.93 -8.10
N ASN A 186 7.24 15.60 -8.07
CA ASN A 186 8.29 16.22 -7.25
C ASN A 186 8.32 15.82 -5.78
N TYR A 187 7.39 14.98 -5.32
CA TYR A 187 7.40 14.40 -3.97
C TYR A 187 8.02 13.02 -3.95
N ILE A 188 8.82 12.70 -2.94
CA ILE A 188 9.42 11.36 -2.75
C ILE A 188 8.59 10.50 -1.79
N THR A 189 8.57 9.19 -2.02
CA THR A 189 7.89 8.22 -1.13
C THR A 189 8.89 7.65 -0.14
N THR A 190 9.13 8.40 0.95
CA THR A 190 9.91 8.00 2.12
C THR A 190 9.25 8.55 3.38
N THR A 191 9.49 7.91 4.52
CA THR A 191 9.08 8.40 5.85
C THR A 191 10.14 9.29 6.50
N ASP A 192 11.36 9.26 5.99
CA ASP A 192 12.49 10.04 6.49
C ASP A 192 13.37 10.46 5.31
N ASP A 193 13.72 11.74 5.23
CA ASP A 193 14.55 12.29 4.16
C ASP A 193 15.70 13.13 4.70
N GLU A 194 16.92 12.64 4.51
CA GLU A 194 18.16 13.29 4.94
C GLU A 194 18.54 14.54 4.11
N ARG A 195 17.78 14.84 3.04
CA ARG A 195 18.12 15.87 2.04
C ARG A 195 17.05 16.95 1.91
N GLU A 196 16.15 17.06 2.89
CA GLU A 196 15.08 18.08 2.96
C GLU A 196 14.22 18.19 1.69
N ARG A 197 14.00 17.07 1.00
CA ARG A 197 13.12 16.99 -0.17
C ARG A 197 11.69 16.82 0.27
N HIS A 198 10.76 17.39 -0.51
CA HIS A 198 9.33 17.21 -0.31
C HIS A 198 8.92 15.73 -0.26
N THR A 199 8.34 15.31 0.86
CA THR A 199 7.90 13.93 1.10
C THR A 199 6.39 13.80 1.02
N VAL A 200 5.90 12.62 0.65
CA VAL A 200 4.45 12.34 0.69
C VAL A 200 3.85 12.49 2.09
N MET A 201 4.67 12.47 3.14
CA MET A 201 4.22 12.65 4.53
C MET A 201 3.76 14.08 4.80
N GLU A 202 4.36 15.08 4.15
CA GLU A 202 3.90 16.48 4.22
C GLU A 202 2.45 16.61 3.71
N LEU A 203 2.13 15.90 2.63
CA LEU A 203 0.81 15.94 1.98
C LEU A 203 -0.30 15.31 2.82
N VAL A 204 0.04 14.42 3.75
CA VAL A 204 -0.93 13.71 4.60
C VAL A 204 -0.76 14.05 6.08
N SER A 205 -0.03 15.13 6.37
CA SER A 205 0.31 15.52 7.74
C SER A 205 -0.91 15.82 8.61
N ASP A 206 -2.01 16.23 8.00
CA ASP A 206 -3.30 16.50 8.63
C ASP A 206 -4.29 15.32 8.56
N ALA A 207 -3.88 14.18 7.97
CA ALA A 207 -4.77 13.06 7.73
C ALA A 207 -5.01 12.19 8.97
N SER A 208 -4.10 12.17 9.92
CA SER A 208 -4.18 11.31 11.10
C SER A 208 -3.26 11.83 12.20
N PRO A 209 -3.66 11.76 13.49
CA PRO A 209 -2.72 12.00 14.58
C PRO A 209 -1.76 10.81 14.76
N TYR A 210 -2.09 9.67 14.14
CA TYR A 210 -1.36 8.42 14.19
C TYR A 210 -0.35 8.33 13.05
N ARG A 211 0.72 7.59 13.27
CA ARG A 211 1.82 7.49 12.30
C ARG A 211 1.42 6.63 11.09
N LEU A 212 1.28 7.26 9.92
CA LEU A 212 1.04 6.56 8.66
C LEU A 212 2.36 6.22 7.94
N TYR A 213 2.32 5.20 7.09
CA TYR A 213 3.41 4.88 6.16
C TYR A 213 2.86 4.46 4.80
N PRO A 214 3.62 4.73 3.71
CA PRO A 214 3.19 4.39 2.37
C PRO A 214 3.24 2.88 2.11
N VAL A 215 2.24 2.38 1.40
CA VAL A 215 2.15 1.00 0.90
C VAL A 215 2.80 0.95 -0.48
N GLY A 216 4.03 0.43 -0.51
CA GLY A 216 4.88 0.49 -1.69
C GLY A 216 5.37 1.90 -1.99
N ARG A 217 5.85 2.13 -3.21
CA ARG A 217 6.46 3.40 -3.60
C ARG A 217 5.98 3.88 -4.97
N LEU A 218 6.02 5.19 -5.16
CA LEU A 218 5.98 5.85 -6.46
C LEU A 218 7.24 6.70 -6.60
N ASP A 219 7.85 6.70 -7.77
CA ASP A 219 9.03 7.54 -8.02
C ASP A 219 8.68 9.03 -7.90
N ARG A 220 9.71 9.87 -7.72
CA ARG A 220 9.56 11.32 -7.59
C ARG A 220 8.75 11.94 -8.74
N ASP A 221 9.04 11.51 -9.96
CA ASP A 221 8.39 12.00 -11.18
C ASP A 221 7.10 11.25 -11.54
N THR A 222 6.72 10.24 -10.76
CA THR A 222 5.51 9.47 -10.96
C THR A 222 4.39 10.05 -10.11
N THR A 223 3.24 10.24 -10.73
CA THR A 223 2.04 10.76 -10.08
C THR A 223 1.03 9.64 -9.87
N GLY A 224 0.00 9.89 -9.07
CA GLY A 224 -1.18 9.03 -8.99
C GLY A 224 -1.38 8.38 -7.63
N LEU A 225 -2.19 7.34 -7.60
CA LEU A 225 -2.68 6.74 -6.37
C LEU A 225 -1.55 6.13 -5.54
N LEU A 226 -1.46 6.48 -4.26
CA LEU A 226 -0.59 5.88 -3.25
C LEU A 226 -1.41 5.65 -1.99
N LEU A 227 -1.45 4.41 -1.51
CA LEU A 227 -2.09 4.06 -0.25
C LEU A 227 -1.12 4.34 0.90
N LEU A 228 -1.61 4.93 1.99
CA LEU A 228 -0.90 5.09 3.25
C LEU A 228 -1.76 4.52 4.37
N THR A 229 -1.13 3.83 5.32
CA THR A 229 -1.84 3.22 6.44
C THR A 229 -0.91 3.07 7.65
N ASN A 230 -1.48 2.91 8.85
CA ASN A 230 -0.78 2.40 10.02
C ASN A 230 -1.02 0.88 10.23
N ASP A 231 -1.75 0.20 9.34
CA ASP A 231 -1.91 -1.26 9.31
C ASP A 231 -0.75 -1.94 8.57
N GLY A 232 0.18 -2.49 9.35
CA GLY A 232 1.45 -3.00 8.84
C GLY A 232 1.29 -4.33 8.13
N GLU A 233 0.29 -5.10 8.54
CA GLU A 233 -0.02 -6.38 7.94
C GLU A 233 -0.62 -6.19 6.56
N LEU A 234 -1.61 -5.29 6.45
CA LEU A 234 -2.18 -4.98 5.14
C LEU A 234 -1.13 -4.37 4.22
N ALA A 235 -0.31 -3.44 4.73
CA ALA A 235 0.76 -2.84 3.95
C ALA A 235 1.75 -3.88 3.42
N GLN A 236 2.21 -4.80 4.28
CA GLN A 236 3.11 -5.87 3.89
C GLN A 236 2.46 -6.82 2.89
N LYS A 237 1.20 -7.20 3.11
CA LYS A 237 0.42 -8.07 2.22
C LYS A 237 0.32 -7.46 0.82
N LEU A 238 -0.09 -6.20 0.72
CA LEU A 238 -0.27 -5.50 -0.56
C LEU A 238 1.05 -5.19 -1.28
N ALA A 239 2.16 -5.06 -0.53
CA ALA A 239 3.48 -4.86 -1.10
C ALA A 239 4.13 -6.18 -1.59
N HIS A 240 3.68 -7.33 -1.08
CA HIS A 240 4.31 -8.62 -1.40
C HIS A 240 4.07 -9.02 -2.87
N PRO A 241 5.11 -9.44 -3.62
CA PRO A 241 4.98 -9.79 -5.04
C PRO A 241 3.93 -10.87 -5.33
N SER A 242 3.77 -11.84 -4.43
CA SER A 242 2.83 -12.97 -4.62
C SER A 242 1.35 -12.56 -4.64
N LYS A 243 1.00 -11.33 -4.24
CA LYS A 243 -0.38 -10.86 -4.31
C LYS A 243 -0.80 -10.41 -5.71
N GLU A 244 0.14 -10.30 -6.64
CA GLU A 244 -0.13 -9.87 -8.02
C GLU A 244 -1.06 -8.64 -8.12
N LEU A 245 -0.93 -7.72 -7.16
CA LEU A 245 -1.88 -6.63 -7.00
C LEU A 245 -1.89 -5.76 -8.26
N ARG A 246 -3.07 -5.64 -8.87
CA ARG A 246 -3.26 -4.94 -10.15
C ARG A 246 -2.94 -3.46 -10.02
N LYS A 247 -2.12 -2.95 -10.93
CA LYS A 247 -1.74 -1.54 -11.05
C LYS A 247 -2.02 -1.12 -12.49
N VAL A 248 -2.74 -0.01 -12.66
CA VAL A 248 -3.02 0.55 -13.98
C VAL A 248 -2.32 1.90 -14.07
N TYR A 249 -1.53 2.07 -15.12
CA TYR A 249 -0.76 3.28 -15.39
C TYR A 249 -1.23 3.90 -16.69
N GLN A 250 -1.46 5.21 -16.69
CA GLN A 250 -1.52 6.01 -17.89
C GLN A 250 -0.13 6.61 -18.15
N ILE A 251 0.34 6.42 -19.38
CA ILE A 251 1.70 6.68 -19.81
C ILE A 251 1.64 7.62 -21.02
N THR A 252 2.30 8.76 -20.93
CA THR A 252 2.51 9.64 -22.09
C THR A 252 3.94 9.49 -22.58
N LEU A 253 4.11 9.11 -23.84
CA LEU A 253 5.40 8.98 -24.51
C LEU A 253 5.81 10.27 -25.22
N ASP A 254 7.10 10.38 -25.51
CA ASP A 254 7.72 11.47 -26.28
C ASP A 254 7.33 11.44 -27.77
N LYS A 255 7.07 10.25 -28.30
CA LYS A 255 6.72 10.01 -29.70
C LYS A 255 5.74 8.85 -29.87
N PRO A 256 5.02 8.76 -31.01
CA PRO A 256 4.08 7.67 -31.28
C PRO A 256 4.72 6.29 -31.19
N ILE A 257 4.09 5.35 -30.48
CA ILE A 257 4.56 3.97 -30.41
C ILE A 257 4.25 3.20 -31.71
N ALA A 258 5.26 2.49 -32.22
CA ALA A 258 5.11 1.60 -33.36
C ALA A 258 4.19 0.42 -33.03
N LYS A 259 3.34 -0.01 -33.99
CA LYS A 259 2.41 -1.14 -33.79
C LYS A 259 3.13 -2.43 -33.39
N LYS A 260 4.28 -2.71 -34.01
CA LYS A 260 5.14 -3.84 -33.65
C LYS A 260 5.57 -3.81 -32.18
N HIS A 261 5.88 -2.63 -31.63
CA HIS A 261 6.30 -2.51 -30.23
C HIS A 261 5.11 -2.69 -29.28
N LEU A 262 3.88 -2.32 -29.67
CA LEU A 262 2.68 -2.65 -28.90
C LEU A 262 2.48 -4.17 -28.81
N GLU A 263 2.62 -4.88 -29.93
CA GLU A 263 2.52 -6.34 -29.97
C GLU A 263 3.60 -7.01 -29.11
N GLN A 264 4.83 -6.51 -29.17
CA GLN A 264 5.93 -6.97 -28.31
C GLN A 264 5.64 -6.74 -26.82
N ILE A 265 5.16 -5.55 -26.45
CA ILE A 265 4.79 -5.26 -25.06
C ILE A 265 3.66 -6.19 -24.61
N ALA A 266 2.64 -6.41 -25.43
CA ALA A 266 1.52 -7.28 -25.10
C ALA A 266 1.95 -8.74 -24.86
N GLN A 267 3.01 -9.21 -25.53
CA GLN A 267 3.59 -10.54 -25.32
C GLN A 267 4.53 -10.61 -24.11
N GLY A 268 4.90 -9.46 -23.54
CA GLY A 268 5.91 -9.34 -22.49
C GLY A 268 7.29 -9.04 -23.07
N VAL A 269 8.09 -8.27 -22.32
CA VAL A 269 9.44 -7.84 -22.72
C VAL A 269 10.44 -8.25 -21.64
N GLU A 270 11.54 -8.87 -22.06
CA GLU A 270 12.66 -9.21 -21.18
C GLU A 270 13.48 -7.95 -20.87
N LEU A 271 13.59 -7.60 -19.59
CA LEU A 271 14.50 -6.56 -19.11
C LEU A 271 15.70 -7.20 -18.42
N GLU A 272 16.69 -6.38 -18.06
CA GLU A 272 17.91 -6.79 -17.33
C GLU A 272 17.65 -7.60 -16.04
N ASP A 273 16.50 -7.39 -15.41
CA ASP A 273 16.08 -8.04 -14.16
C ASP A 273 14.96 -9.08 -14.36
N GLY A 274 14.69 -9.48 -15.60
CA GLY A 274 13.75 -10.54 -16.00
C GLY A 274 12.53 -10.07 -16.81
N LEU A 275 11.70 -11.02 -17.26
CA LEU A 275 10.46 -10.78 -17.99
C LEU A 275 9.49 -9.81 -17.30
N VAL A 276 8.93 -8.86 -18.06
CA VAL A 276 7.81 -8.01 -17.64
C VAL A 276 6.50 -8.60 -18.19
N PRO A 277 5.73 -9.35 -17.40
CA PRO A 277 4.42 -9.83 -17.85
C PRO A 277 3.42 -8.67 -17.91
N ILE A 278 2.79 -8.51 -19.08
CA ILE A 278 1.74 -7.51 -19.31
C ILE A 278 0.38 -8.18 -19.26
N ARG A 279 -0.54 -7.57 -18.53
CA ARG A 279 -1.91 -8.08 -18.42
C ARG A 279 -2.83 -7.46 -19.46
N GLU A 280 -2.71 -6.15 -19.64
CA GLU A 280 -3.53 -5.37 -20.57
C GLU A 280 -2.75 -4.16 -21.03
N LEU A 281 -2.93 -3.79 -22.29
CA LEU A 281 -2.27 -2.68 -22.96
C LEU A 281 -3.27 -2.06 -23.94
N GLU A 282 -3.52 -0.77 -23.82
CA GLU A 282 -4.43 -0.04 -24.70
C GLU A 282 -3.84 1.33 -25.09
N CYS A 283 -4.04 1.73 -26.34
CA CYS A 283 -3.76 3.10 -26.78
C CYS A 283 -5.01 3.96 -26.58
N LEU A 284 -4.90 5.01 -25.77
CA LEU A 284 -6.02 5.88 -25.42
C LEU A 284 -6.23 7.03 -26.41
N ASN A 285 -5.33 7.23 -27.37
CA ASN A 285 -5.42 8.26 -28.39
C ASN A 285 -4.97 7.80 -29.79
N ALA A 286 -5.45 8.51 -30.81
CA ALA A 286 -5.15 8.20 -32.22
C ALA A 286 -3.65 8.38 -32.55
N GLU A 287 -2.98 9.32 -31.88
CA GLU A 287 -1.55 9.60 -32.08
C GLU A 287 -0.64 8.52 -31.50
N ARG A 288 -1.18 7.54 -30.75
CA ARG A 288 -0.42 6.45 -30.09
C ARG A 288 0.69 6.96 -29.17
N THR A 289 0.43 8.05 -28.47
CA THR A 289 1.36 8.63 -27.48
C THR A 289 0.84 8.49 -26.06
N LEU A 290 -0.45 8.19 -25.88
CA LEU A 290 -1.08 7.94 -24.59
C LEU A 290 -1.48 6.47 -24.48
N ILE A 291 -0.91 5.78 -23.49
CA ILE A 291 -1.04 4.34 -23.32
C ILE A 291 -1.56 4.04 -21.92
N GLU A 292 -2.52 3.14 -21.81
CA GLU A 292 -2.88 2.49 -20.55
C GLU A 292 -2.20 1.12 -20.46
N LEU A 293 -1.54 0.88 -19.33
CA LEU A 293 -0.79 -0.35 -19.06
C LEU A 293 -1.21 -0.95 -17.73
N GLN A 294 -1.66 -2.20 -17.75
CA GLN A 294 -1.94 -2.98 -16.55
C GLN A 294 -0.83 -3.98 -16.26
N ILE A 295 -0.24 -3.88 -15.07
CA ILE A 295 0.78 -4.80 -14.57
C ILE A 295 0.53 -5.14 -13.10
N HIS A 296 1.07 -6.29 -12.67
CA HIS A 296 1.10 -6.67 -11.26
C HIS A 296 2.50 -6.48 -10.64
N ILE A 297 3.55 -6.50 -11.46
CA ILE A 297 4.93 -6.40 -10.99
C ILE A 297 5.27 -4.99 -10.46
N GLY A 298 6.07 -4.94 -9.39
CA GLY A 298 6.46 -3.71 -8.68
C GLY A 298 7.95 -3.41 -8.72
N ARG A 299 8.69 -3.93 -9.72
CA ARG A 299 10.15 -3.71 -9.86
C ARG A 299 10.48 -2.23 -10.06
N ASN A 300 11.69 -1.84 -9.66
CA ASN A 300 12.14 -0.45 -9.71
C ASN A 300 11.98 0.12 -11.12
N ARG A 301 11.24 1.24 -11.24
CA ARG A 301 11.01 1.98 -12.49
C ARG A 301 10.58 1.10 -13.68
N VAL A 302 9.94 -0.05 -13.43
CA VAL A 302 9.70 -1.08 -14.46
C VAL A 302 8.96 -0.56 -15.69
N VAL A 303 7.97 0.31 -15.51
CA VAL A 303 7.22 0.90 -16.63
C VAL A 303 8.14 1.80 -17.46
N ARG A 304 8.98 2.62 -16.83
CA ARG A 304 9.89 3.51 -17.57
C ARG A 304 10.94 2.70 -18.32
N ARG A 305 11.57 1.73 -17.65
CA ARG A 305 12.56 0.83 -18.26
C ARG A 305 11.99 0.03 -19.44
N LEU A 306 10.74 -0.42 -19.34
CA LEU A 306 10.04 -1.11 -20.43
C LEU A 306 9.98 -0.27 -21.71
N PHE A 307 9.58 1.00 -21.61
CA PHE A 307 9.49 1.88 -22.78
C PHE A 307 10.87 2.39 -23.24
N GLU A 308 11.78 2.65 -22.30
CA GLU A 308 13.18 3.04 -22.59
C GLU A 308 13.90 1.94 -23.39
N HIS A 309 13.70 0.66 -23.03
CA HIS A 309 14.26 -0.50 -23.74
C HIS A 309 13.83 -0.55 -25.22
N LEU A 310 12.63 -0.03 -25.53
CA LEU A 310 12.08 0.02 -26.89
C LEU A 310 12.35 1.37 -27.59
N GLY A 311 13.17 2.24 -26.99
CA GLY A 311 13.60 3.51 -27.56
C GLY A 311 12.62 4.66 -27.38
N TYR A 312 11.74 4.62 -26.38
CA TYR A 312 10.80 5.68 -26.03
C TYR A 312 11.11 6.31 -24.67
N GLN A 313 10.80 7.59 -24.51
CA GLN A 313 10.89 8.28 -23.23
C GLN A 313 9.49 8.48 -22.63
N VAL A 314 9.34 8.14 -21.35
CA VAL A 314 8.08 8.36 -20.64
C VAL A 314 8.02 9.79 -20.08
N VAL A 315 7.30 10.67 -20.76
CA VAL A 315 7.10 12.08 -20.40
C VAL A 315 6.22 12.23 -19.15
N LYS A 316 5.12 11.46 -19.08
CA LYS A 316 4.22 11.42 -17.92
C LYS A 316 3.93 9.98 -17.56
N LEU A 317 3.95 9.69 -16.26
CA LEU A 317 3.57 8.39 -15.72
C LEU A 317 2.63 8.60 -14.54
N ASP A 318 1.42 8.07 -14.65
CA ASP A 318 0.36 8.31 -13.70
C ASP A 318 -0.35 7.01 -13.31
N ARG A 319 -0.26 6.61 -12.04
CA ARG A 319 -0.98 5.44 -11.53
C ARG A 319 -2.45 5.78 -11.32
N VAL A 320 -3.31 5.35 -12.23
CA VAL A 320 -4.75 5.69 -12.22
C VAL A 320 -5.58 4.71 -11.40
N ALA A 321 -5.12 3.46 -11.26
CA ALA A 321 -5.74 2.47 -10.39
C ALA A 321 -4.70 1.64 -9.61
N TYR A 322 -5.06 1.25 -8.40
CA TYR A 322 -4.22 0.44 -7.50
C TYR A 322 -5.09 -0.50 -6.67
N GLY A 323 -5.01 -1.81 -6.92
CA GLY A 323 -5.75 -2.80 -6.14
C GLY A 323 -7.26 -2.59 -6.11
N GLY A 324 -7.85 -2.17 -7.24
CA GLY A 324 -9.29 -1.83 -7.34
C GLY A 324 -9.64 -0.41 -6.89
N LEU A 325 -8.73 0.32 -6.25
CA LEU A 325 -8.90 1.73 -5.92
C LEU A 325 -8.72 2.62 -7.16
N THR A 326 -9.51 3.69 -7.26
CA THR A 326 -9.47 4.65 -8.36
C THR A 326 -9.32 6.09 -7.85
N LYS A 327 -9.10 7.03 -8.76
CA LYS A 327 -8.99 8.48 -8.47
C LYS A 327 -10.32 9.19 -8.22
N LYS A 328 -11.44 8.47 -8.25
CA LYS A 328 -12.77 9.07 -8.09
C LYS A 328 -12.83 9.88 -6.79
N GLY A 329 -13.15 11.16 -6.92
CA GLY A 329 -13.28 12.09 -5.80
C GLY A 329 -11.97 12.53 -5.15
N ILE A 330 -10.81 12.44 -5.83
CA ILE A 330 -9.51 12.86 -5.28
C ILE A 330 -8.72 13.70 -6.28
N GLU A 331 -8.61 14.99 -6.00
CA GLU A 331 -7.75 15.91 -6.74
C GLU A 331 -6.26 15.62 -6.53
N ARG A 332 -5.41 16.11 -7.43
CA ARG A 332 -3.96 15.94 -7.31
C ARG A 332 -3.45 16.63 -6.04
N GLY A 333 -2.56 15.95 -5.30
CA GLY A 333 -2.03 16.46 -4.03
C GLY A 333 -2.97 16.29 -2.86
N LYS A 334 -4.23 15.87 -3.10
CA LYS A 334 -5.21 15.61 -2.05
C LYS A 334 -5.31 14.13 -1.76
N TRP A 335 -5.90 13.85 -0.61
CA TRP A 335 -6.12 12.51 -0.11
C TRP A 335 -7.57 12.37 0.38
N ARG A 336 -8.02 11.13 0.51
CA ARG A 336 -9.26 10.78 1.22
C ARG A 336 -9.08 9.52 2.03
N TYR A 337 -9.95 9.29 3.00
CA TYR A 337 -10.03 7.97 3.64
C TYR A 337 -10.59 6.93 2.67
N LEU A 338 -10.16 5.68 2.83
CA LEU A 338 -10.85 4.56 2.21
C LEU A 338 -12.20 4.34 2.87
N ASN A 339 -13.20 4.01 2.07
CA ASN A 339 -14.47 3.58 2.61
C ASN A 339 -14.40 2.10 3.06
N PRO A 340 -15.35 1.64 3.87
CA PRO A 340 -15.28 0.29 4.40
C PRO A 340 -15.37 -0.82 3.34
N LYS A 341 -16.07 -0.59 2.22
CA LYS A 341 -16.13 -1.57 1.10
C LYS A 341 -14.75 -1.72 0.44
N GLU A 342 -14.01 -0.61 0.27
CA GLU A 342 -12.64 -0.61 -0.28
C GLU A 342 -11.66 -1.32 0.65
N ILE A 343 -11.79 -1.13 1.97
CA ILE A 343 -10.94 -1.81 2.97
C ILE A 343 -11.17 -3.33 2.92
N ILE A 344 -12.42 -3.81 2.95
CA ILE A 344 -12.73 -5.24 2.78
C ILE A 344 -12.17 -5.77 1.46
N PHE A 345 -12.30 -5.00 0.38
CA PHE A 345 -11.81 -5.42 -0.93
C PHE A 345 -10.29 -5.68 -0.88
N LEU A 346 -9.52 -4.76 -0.30
CA LEU A 346 -8.07 -4.93 -0.12
C LEU A 346 -7.69 -6.03 0.87
N LYS A 347 -8.51 -6.26 1.90
CA LYS A 347 -8.23 -7.30 2.90
C LYS A 347 -8.51 -8.70 2.35
N TYR A 348 -9.57 -8.90 1.57
CA TYR A 348 -10.09 -10.24 1.26
C TYR A 348 -10.25 -10.56 -0.22
N LYS A 349 -10.26 -9.57 -1.12
CA LYS A 349 -10.60 -9.77 -2.54
C LYS A 349 -9.54 -9.29 -3.54
N SER A 350 -8.48 -8.63 -3.06
CA SER A 350 -7.42 -8.04 -3.88
C SER A 350 -6.22 -8.94 -4.11
#